data_AF-E8LG06-F1
#
_entry.id   AF-E8LG06-F1
#
_cell.length_a   1.000
_cell.length_b   1.000
_cell.length_c   1.000
_cell.angle_alpha   90.00
_cell.angle_beta   90.00
_cell.angle_gamma   90.00
#
_symmetry.space_group_name_H-M   'P 1'
#
loop_
_entity.id
_entity.type
_entity.pdbx_description
1 polymer ?
#
loop_
_entity_poly.entity_id
_entity_poly.type
_entity_poly.pdbx_seq_one_letter_code
_entity_poly.pdbx_strand_id
1 'polypeptide(L)'
;VAVKERGKDIIFLRRIVPGGTDRSYGVHVARLAGLPKKVLERSEELLKEYDNDNGHVQQPVAAAAPDNMMGSLFGSSIANELLKLDVMSMTPIEAMSALYKLQDEARKELGK
;
A
#
# COMPACT_ATOMS: atom_id res chain seq x y z
N VAL A 1 -26.61 14.28 2.59
CA VAL A 1 -26.29 15.57 3.24
C VAL A 1 -25.76 16.51 2.18
N ALA A 2 -26.20 17.78 2.14
CA ALA A 2 -25.76 18.77 1.16
C ALA A 2 -24.43 19.42 1.59
N VAL A 3 -23.49 19.50 0.66
CA VAL A 3 -22.16 20.10 0.85
C VAL A 3 -21.93 21.12 -0.26
N LYS A 4 -21.31 22.27 0.08
CA LYS A 4 -20.88 23.29 -0.88
C LYS A 4 -19.37 23.43 -0.84
N GLU A 5 -18.73 23.26 -1.99
CA GLU A 5 -17.27 23.36 -2.15
C GLU A 5 -16.86 24.80 -2.51
N ARG A 6 -15.76 25.25 -1.90
CA ARG A 6 -15.08 26.52 -2.15
C ARG A 6 -13.58 26.24 -2.23
N GLY A 7 -13.13 25.75 -3.38
CA GLY A 7 -11.72 25.37 -3.57
C GLY A 7 -11.32 24.23 -2.64
N LYS A 8 -10.40 24.50 -1.69
CA LYS A 8 -9.95 23.50 -0.69
C LYS A 8 -10.81 23.45 0.57
N ASP A 9 -11.75 24.38 0.70
CA ASP A 9 -12.64 24.48 1.85
C ASP A 9 -14.03 23.97 1.50
N ILE A 10 -14.69 23.34 2.48
CA ILE A 10 -16.04 22.81 2.33
C ILE A 10 -16.96 23.36 3.42
N ILE A 11 -18.20 23.63 3.04
CA ILE A 11 -19.25 24.08 3.96
C ILE A 11 -20.36 23.03 3.96
N PHE A 12 -20.60 22.43 5.12
CA PHE A 12 -21.71 21.50 5.33
C PHE A 12 -23.00 22.27 5.56
N LEU A 13 -23.98 22.11 4.66
CA LEU A 13 -25.23 22.86 4.68
C LEU A 13 -26.25 22.28 5.69
N ARG A 14 -25.89 21.24 6.45
CA ARG A 14 -26.72 20.54 7.46
C ARG A 14 -28.13 20.16 6.97
N ARG A 15 -28.28 19.98 5.65
CA ARG A 15 -29.54 19.63 5.00
C ARG A 15 -29.44 18.23 4.40
N ILE A 16 -30.47 17.43 4.58
CA ILE A 16 -30.60 16.12 3.92
C ILE A 16 -31.30 16.36 2.58
N VAL A 17 -30.80 15.73 1.52
CA VAL A 17 -31.33 15.82 0.16
C VAL A 17 -31.59 14.39 -0.29
N PRO A 18 -32.72 14.09 -0.95
CA PRO A 18 -32.98 12.77 -1.49
C PRO A 18 -31.93 12.41 -2.57
N GLY A 19 -31.38 11.19 -2.48
CA GLY A 19 -30.30 10.70 -3.34
C GLY A 19 -29.07 10.22 -2.56
N GLY A 20 -28.22 9.45 -3.23
CA GLY A 20 -26.91 9.02 -2.72
C GLY A 20 -25.86 10.14 -2.81
N THR A 21 -24.67 9.90 -2.26
CA THR A 21 -23.51 10.78 -2.44
C THR A 21 -22.52 10.12 -3.37
N ASP A 22 -22.10 10.84 -4.41
CA ASP A 22 -21.10 10.34 -5.37
C ASP A 22 -19.66 10.63 -4.90
N ARG A 23 -19.49 11.34 -3.79
CA ARG A 23 -18.19 11.81 -3.29
C ARG A 23 -18.01 11.59 -1.80
N SER A 24 -16.75 11.35 -1.42
CA SER A 24 -16.28 11.19 -0.04
C SER A 24 -15.46 12.42 0.39
N TYR A 25 -15.75 12.97 1.58
CA TYR A 25 -15.14 14.23 2.07
C TYR A 25 -14.12 14.03 3.20
N GLY A 26 -13.60 12.82 3.40
CA GLY A 26 -12.75 12.45 4.54
C GLY A 26 -11.51 13.33 4.69
N VAL A 27 -10.75 13.54 3.61
CA VAL A 27 -9.54 14.40 3.61
C VAL A 27 -9.87 15.87 3.94
N HIS A 28 -11.05 16.34 3.50
CA HIS A 28 -11.51 17.69 3.81
C HIS A 28 -11.89 17.86 5.29
N VAL A 29 -12.53 16.84 5.89
CA VAL A 29 -12.81 16.83 7.33
C VAL A 29 -11.51 16.73 8.14
N ALA A 30 -10.56 15.92 7.70
CA ALA A 30 -9.24 15.81 8.31
C ALA A 30 -8.49 17.15 8.35
N ARG A 31 -8.61 17.95 7.28
CA ARG A 31 -8.07 19.32 7.22
C ARG A 31 -8.74 20.25 8.23
N LEU A 32 -10.07 20.19 8.33
CA LEU A 32 -10.84 20.96 9.33
C LEU A 32 -10.50 20.54 10.77
N ALA A 33 -10.14 19.28 10.98
CA ALA A 33 -9.69 18.74 12.27
C ALA A 33 -8.25 19.15 12.65
N GLY A 34 -7.52 19.84 11.75
CA GLY A 34 -6.17 20.32 12.04
C GLY A 34 -5.09 19.25 11.99
N LEU A 35 -5.30 18.16 11.25
CA LEU A 35 -4.29 17.11 11.09
C LEU A 35 -3.00 17.66 10.41
N PRO A 36 -1.82 17.07 10.69
CA PRO A 36 -0.55 17.54 10.15
C PRO A 36 -0.54 17.58 8.61
N LYS A 37 0.04 18.64 8.03
CA LYS A 37 0.10 18.85 6.57
C LYS A 37 0.67 17.65 5.80
N LYS A 38 1.74 17.04 6.33
CA LYS A 38 2.38 15.86 5.75
C LYS A 38 1.42 14.67 5.57
N VAL A 39 0.46 14.51 6.49
CA VAL A 39 -0.55 13.44 6.42
C VAL A 39 -1.61 13.77 5.39
N LEU A 40 -2.03 15.04 5.32
CA LEU A 40 -3.00 15.52 4.33
C LEU A 40 -2.46 15.41 2.91
N GLU A 41 -1.21 15.81 2.68
CA GLU A 41 -0.53 15.72 1.37
C GLU A 41 -0.45 14.26 0.89
N ARG A 42 0.03 13.35 1.74
CA ARG A 42 0.07 11.91 1.40
C ARG A 42 -1.32 11.34 1.10
N SER A 43 -2.33 11.79 1.83
CA SER A 43 -3.71 11.36 1.60
C SER A 43 -4.27 11.87 0.28
N GLU A 44 -3.92 13.09 -0.14
CA GLU A 44 -4.27 13.65 -1.45
C GLU A 44 -3.54 12.93 -2.61
N GLU A 45 -2.28 12.55 -2.42
CA GLU A 45 -1.51 11.76 -3.39
C GLU A 45 -2.14 10.39 -3.62
N LEU A 46 -2.42 9.67 -2.53
CA LEU A 46 -3.10 8.38 -2.59
C LEU A 46 -4.47 8.49 -3.25
N LEU A 47 -5.24 9.53 -2.94
CA LEU A 47 -6.56 9.74 -3.54
C LEU A 47 -6.49 9.90 -5.06
N LYS A 48 -5.46 10.61 -5.57
CA LYS A 48 -5.22 10.73 -7.02
C LYS A 48 -4.80 9.40 -7.64
N GLU A 49 -4.02 8.60 -6.94
CA GLU A 49 -3.61 7.27 -7.40
C GLU A 49 -4.83 6.35 -7.52
N TYR A 50 -5.69 6.32 -6.51
CA TYR A 50 -6.91 5.50 -6.50
C TYR A 50 -8.00 5.94 -7.47
N ASP A 51 -8.15 7.26 -7.70
CA ASP A 51 -9.11 7.77 -8.69
C ASP A 51 -8.70 7.42 -10.14
N ASN A 52 -7.40 7.23 -10.39
CA ASN A 52 -6.88 6.84 -11.71
C ASN A 52 -6.96 5.31 -11.96
N ASP A 53 -6.91 4.49 -10.90
CA ASP A 53 -6.81 3.02 -10.99
C ASP A 53 -8.15 2.26 -10.87
N ASN A 54 -9.31 2.92 -11.01
CA ASN A 54 -10.63 2.29 -11.07
C ASN A 54 -10.88 1.19 -10.01
N GLY A 55 -10.62 1.48 -8.74
CA GLY A 55 -11.20 0.70 -7.63
C GLY A 55 -10.48 -0.60 -7.25
N HIS A 56 -9.21 -0.76 -7.60
CA HIS A 56 -8.39 -1.86 -7.09
C HIS A 56 -7.98 -1.54 -5.65
N VAL A 57 -8.83 -1.92 -4.69
CA VAL A 57 -8.62 -1.70 -3.24
C VAL A 57 -7.43 -2.54 -2.77
N GLN A 58 -6.22 -1.99 -2.80
CA GLN A 58 -5.11 -2.48 -2.00
C GLN A 58 -5.21 -1.83 -0.62
N GLN A 59 -5.62 -2.63 0.36
CA GLN A 59 -5.81 -2.24 1.74
C GLN A 59 -4.47 -1.84 2.38
N PRO A 60 -4.36 -0.68 3.05
CA PRO A 60 -3.09 -0.30 3.68
C PRO A 60 -2.90 -1.10 4.97
N VAL A 61 -1.93 -2.02 4.95
CA VAL A 61 -1.38 -2.61 6.16
C VAL A 61 -0.75 -1.51 7.02
N ALA A 62 -1.21 -1.40 8.26
CA ALA A 62 -0.72 -0.43 9.22
C ALA A 62 0.73 -0.74 9.62
N ALA A 63 1.60 0.27 9.49
CA ALA A 63 2.86 0.50 10.19
C ALA A 63 3.92 -0.62 10.20
N ALA A 64 4.88 -0.55 9.26
CA ALA A 64 6.28 -0.94 9.51
C ALA A 64 7.24 -0.23 8.53
N ALA A 65 8.14 0.60 9.08
CA ALA A 65 9.44 1.07 8.58
C ALA A 65 9.58 1.70 7.15
N PRO A 66 10.51 2.65 6.96
CA PRO A 66 10.92 3.09 5.64
C PRO A 66 12.04 2.16 5.14
N ASP A 67 11.77 1.32 4.16
CA ASP A 67 12.74 1.02 3.09
C ASP A 67 12.13 0.14 1.99
N ASN A 68 12.38 0.52 0.73
CA ASN A 68 12.38 -0.36 -0.44
C ASN A 68 11.06 -1.05 -0.87
N MET A 69 9.98 -0.31 -1.12
CA MET A 69 8.81 -0.84 -1.85
C MET A 69 8.96 -0.87 -3.39
N MET A 70 10.06 -0.38 -3.97
CA MET A 70 10.32 -0.50 -5.42
C MET A 70 11.13 -1.77 -5.79
N GLY A 71 11.69 -2.49 -4.81
CA GLY A 71 12.43 -3.75 -5.02
C GLY A 71 11.60 -5.02 -4.87
N SER A 72 10.33 -4.89 -4.45
CA SER A 72 9.54 -6.03 -3.97
C SER A 72 8.80 -6.84 -5.05
N LEU A 73 8.75 -6.35 -6.30
CA LEU A 73 8.06 -7.07 -7.37
C LEU A 73 8.83 -8.34 -7.81
N PHE A 74 10.16 -8.28 -7.81
CA PHE A 74 11.03 -9.43 -8.11
C PHE A 74 11.51 -10.16 -6.84
N GLY A 75 11.59 -9.50 -5.69
CA GLY A 75 12.01 -10.13 -4.43
C GLY A 75 11.02 -11.14 -3.83
N SER A 76 9.79 -11.23 -4.36
CA SER A 76 8.72 -12.03 -3.76
C SER A 76 8.82 -13.53 -4.05
N SER A 77 9.41 -13.96 -5.18
CA SER A 77 9.48 -15.38 -5.55
C SER A 77 10.40 -16.17 -4.60
N ILE A 78 11.64 -15.73 -4.47
CA ILE A 78 12.66 -16.35 -3.61
C ILE A 78 12.25 -16.27 -2.12
N ALA A 79 11.64 -15.16 -1.70
CA ALA A 79 11.15 -15.01 -0.33
C ALA A 79 10.05 -16.03 0.00
N ASN A 80 9.15 -16.31 -0.95
CA ASN A 80 8.11 -17.33 -0.77
C ASN A 80 8.68 -18.76 -0.72
N GLU A 81 9.77 -19.04 -1.41
CA GLU A 81 10.45 -20.34 -1.32
C GLU A 81 11.17 -20.53 0.01
N LEU A 82 11.82 -19.47 0.53
CA LEU A 82 12.44 -19.48 1.85
C LEU A 82 11.43 -19.77 2.97
N LEU A 83 10.21 -19.23 2.88
CA LEU A 83 9.15 -19.48 3.86
C LEU A 83 8.65 -20.93 3.87
N LYS A 84 8.85 -21.69 2.79
CA LYS A 84 8.44 -23.09 2.68
C LYS A 84 9.51 -24.06 3.20
N LEU A 85 10.75 -23.59 3.36
CA LEU A 85 11.87 -24.42 3.81
C LEU A 85 11.83 -24.61 5.32
N ASP A 86 11.76 -25.87 5.76
CA ASP A 86 11.87 -26.21 7.17
C ASP A 86 13.32 -26.55 7.54
N VAL A 87 14.05 -25.51 7.94
CA VAL A 87 15.46 -25.58 8.32
C VAL A 87 15.70 -26.51 9.51
N MET A 88 14.70 -26.73 10.37
CA MET A 88 14.86 -27.49 11.61
C MET A 88 14.75 -29.00 11.39
N SER A 89 14.21 -29.45 10.26
CA SER A 89 14.03 -30.88 9.96
C SER A 89 14.92 -31.39 8.82
N MET A 90 15.53 -30.51 8.04
CA MET A 90 16.43 -30.90 6.95
C MET A 90 17.84 -31.25 7.43
N THR A 91 18.49 -32.17 6.71
CA THR A 91 19.90 -32.47 6.97
C THR A 91 20.80 -31.32 6.50
N PRO A 92 22.00 -31.15 7.09
CA PRO A 92 22.91 -30.07 6.69
C PRO A 92 23.25 -30.06 5.20
N ILE A 93 23.30 -31.24 4.56
CA ILE A 93 23.59 -31.34 3.12
C ILE A 93 22.40 -30.92 2.25
N GLU A 94 21.17 -31.22 2.68
CA GLU A 94 19.96 -30.77 1.99
C GLU A 94 19.81 -29.26 2.09
N ALA A 95 20.06 -28.68 3.27
CA ALA A 95 20.05 -27.24 3.49
C ALA A 95 21.04 -26.53 2.55
N MET A 96 22.28 -27.02 2.48
CA MET A 96 23.30 -26.48 1.58
C MET A 96 22.89 -26.58 0.11
N SER A 97 22.25 -27.69 -0.29
CA SER A 97 21.77 -27.87 -1.66
C SER A 97 20.61 -26.92 -2.01
N ALA A 98 19.70 -26.66 -1.06
CA ALA A 98 18.57 -25.75 -1.23
C ALA A 98 19.05 -24.30 -1.33
N LEU A 99 19.97 -23.89 -0.46
CA LEU A 99 20.58 -22.55 -0.50
C LEU A 99 21.32 -22.29 -1.82
N TYR A 100 22.02 -23.30 -2.36
CA TYR A 100 22.70 -23.20 -3.64
C TYR A 100 21.71 -22.93 -4.79
N LYS A 101 20.57 -23.63 -4.83
CA LYS A 101 19.53 -23.41 -5.85
C LYS A 101 18.96 -22.01 -5.80
N LEU A 102 18.59 -21.54 -4.61
CA LEU A 102 18.07 -20.18 -4.40
C LEU A 102 19.09 -19.11 -4.81
N GLN A 103 20.37 -19.34 -4.55
CA GLN A 103 21.44 -18.43 -4.96
C GLN A 103 21.59 -18.36 -6.48
N ASP A 104 21.48 -19.49 -7.18
CA ASP A 104 21.55 -19.57 -8.64
C ASP A 104 20.36 -18.84 -9.30
N GLU A 105 19.16 -19.04 -8.77
CA GLU A 105 17.95 -18.35 -9.23
C GLU A 105 18.03 -16.84 -8.99
N ALA A 106 18.49 -16.40 -7.82
CA ALA A 106 18.73 -14.99 -7.54
C ALA A 106 19.72 -14.36 -8.52
N ARG A 107 20.79 -15.06 -8.89
CA ARG A 107 21.78 -14.56 -9.86
C ARG A 107 21.18 -14.41 -11.27
N LYS A 108 20.36 -15.37 -11.69
CA LYS A 108 19.66 -15.32 -12.98
C LYS A 108 18.67 -14.15 -13.05
N GLU A 109 17.91 -13.93 -11.98
CA GLU A 109 16.95 -12.82 -11.90
C GLU A 109 17.65 -11.44 -11.89
N LEU A 110 18.83 -11.34 -11.30
CA LEU A 110 19.66 -10.13 -11.29
C LEU A 110 20.47 -9.89 -12.58
N GLY A 111 20.35 -10.77 -13.59
CA GLY A 111 21.00 -10.59 -14.89
C GLY A 111 22.53 -10.51 -14.83
N LYS A 112 23.17 -11.34 -14.00
CA LYS A 112 24.63 -11.55 -14.01
C LYS A 112 25.01 -12.93 -14.52
#